data_AF-A0AAV9WHH1-F1
#
_entry.id   AF-A0AAV9WHH1-F1
#
_cell.length_a   1.000
_cell.length_b   1.000
_cell.length_c   1.000
_cell.angle_alpha   90.00
_cell.angle_beta   90.00
_cell.angle_gamma   90.00
#
_symmetry.space_group_name_H-M   'P 1'
#
loop_
_entity.id
_entity.type
_entity.pdbx_description
1 polymer ?
#
loop_
_entity_poly.entity_id
_entity_poly.type
_entity_poly.pdbx_seq_one_letter_code
_entity_poly.pdbx_strand_id
1 'polypeptide(L)'
;MEPQRRCPPPALGDDNRILLRPSDFPAAENVDFLETAFFRADKSRKLPTPSEVRSRAPDSGTYRPFLIWFTENGMNLVVKWGDYITIAEGQVYWMLKKKLKEEIPTPEIYGWRTQGGQVFLYLECTDGLQLEEVYGQLDHSDKMELAGQIKKFKAALGRLYQDPQERFLGSIGGQPLQDVVCEPYKKISGPHKTISSLHDQILREIATTFPDRDPQNPRKINLPDHVSIVLSHCDLDPKNILVSRTNPRKVIALIDWHQSGWYPSYWEWCKAKWCGGEWGRKYLVEEALENQEGSEADFRAFVDFTRLLGVC
;
A
#
# COMPACT_ATOMS: atom_id res chain seq x y z
N MET A 1 -19.58 -10.57 -29.14
CA MET A 1 -19.12 -11.38 -27.99
C MET A 1 -19.44 -10.59 -26.74
N GLU A 2 -20.40 -11.05 -25.94
CA GLU A 2 -20.67 -10.46 -24.63
C GLU A 2 -19.42 -10.57 -23.73
N PRO A 3 -19.10 -9.54 -22.92
CA PRO A 3 -18.06 -9.68 -21.92
C PRO A 3 -18.53 -10.71 -20.90
N GLN A 4 -17.75 -11.80 -20.75
CA GLN A 4 -17.97 -12.78 -19.69
C GLN A 4 -17.98 -12.03 -18.35
N ARG A 5 -19.14 -11.98 -17.70
CA ARG A 5 -19.28 -11.48 -16.33
C ARG A 5 -18.41 -12.38 -15.46
N ARG A 6 -17.28 -11.87 -14.96
CA ARG A 6 -16.48 -12.59 -13.96
C ARG A 6 -17.36 -12.72 -12.72
N CYS A 7 -17.60 -13.96 -12.28
CA CYS A 7 -18.28 -14.19 -11.02
C CYS A 7 -17.48 -13.51 -9.90
N PRO A 8 -18.14 -12.82 -8.96
CA PRO A 8 -17.47 -12.38 -7.75
C PRO A 8 -16.84 -13.61 -7.06
N PRO A 9 -15.69 -13.44 -6.37
CA PRO A 9 -15.11 -14.51 -5.59
C PRO A 9 -16.17 -15.11 -4.65
N PRO A 10 -16.10 -16.42 -4.36
CA PRO A 10 -17.04 -17.05 -3.45
C PRO A 10 -17.09 -16.23 -2.16
N ALA A 11 -18.30 -15.88 -1.72
CA ALA A 11 -18.48 -15.14 -0.49
C ALA A 11 -17.77 -15.92 0.63
N LEU A 12 -16.70 -15.32 1.19
CA LEU A 12 -16.19 -15.73 2.48
C LEU A 12 -17.40 -15.81 3.42
N GLY A 13 -17.57 -16.93 4.13
CA GLY A 13 -18.65 -17.05 5.11
C GLY A 13 -18.67 -15.82 6.02
N ASP A 14 -19.87 -15.29 6.30
CA ASP A 14 -20.07 -13.98 6.94
C ASP A 14 -19.26 -13.82 8.26
N ASP A 15 -18.95 -14.92 8.95
CA ASP A 15 -18.24 -14.94 10.23
C ASP A 15 -16.75 -14.52 10.17
N ASN A 16 -16.16 -14.37 8.98
CA ASN A 16 -14.73 -14.02 8.86
C ASN A 16 -14.46 -12.67 8.18
N ARG A 17 -15.49 -11.86 7.94
CA ARG A 17 -15.32 -10.54 7.30
C ARG A 17 -15.18 -9.43 8.33
N ILE A 18 -14.28 -8.47 8.08
CA ILE A 18 -14.00 -7.35 8.97
C ILE A 18 -14.44 -6.05 8.31
N LEU A 19 -15.49 -5.44 8.85
CA LEU A 19 -15.97 -4.15 8.37
C LEU A 19 -15.03 -3.03 8.82
N LEU A 20 -14.67 -2.16 7.88
CA LEU A 20 -13.94 -0.93 8.13
C LEU A 20 -14.78 0.26 7.69
N ARG A 21 -14.94 1.24 8.58
CA ARG A 21 -15.53 2.55 8.27
C ARG A 21 -14.49 3.65 8.43
N PRO A 22 -14.50 4.70 7.60
CA PRO A 22 -13.62 5.86 7.79
C PRO A 22 -13.68 6.46 9.20
N SER A 23 -14.85 6.40 9.87
CA SER A 23 -15.04 6.87 11.24
C SER A 23 -14.29 6.04 12.30
N ASP A 24 -13.85 4.83 11.98
CA ASP A 24 -13.15 3.95 12.92
C ASP A 24 -11.68 4.36 13.13
N PHE A 25 -11.15 5.24 12.26
CA PHE A 25 -9.74 5.60 12.23
C PHE A 25 -9.45 6.85 13.07
N PRO A 26 -8.30 6.92 13.76
CA PRO A 26 -7.89 8.14 14.45
C PRO A 26 -7.74 9.31 13.47
N ALA A 27 -8.48 10.39 13.71
CA ALA A 27 -8.48 11.59 12.86
C ALA A 27 -7.59 12.72 13.38
N ALA A 28 -7.02 12.58 14.58
CA ALA A 28 -6.16 13.59 15.17
C ALA A 28 -4.89 13.79 14.34
N GLU A 29 -4.50 15.05 14.14
CA GLU A 29 -3.26 15.38 13.43
C GLU A 29 -2.00 14.98 14.22
N ASN A 30 -2.12 14.89 15.55
CA ASN A 30 -1.04 14.55 16.45
C ASN A 30 -1.58 13.55 17.49
N VAL A 31 -0.98 12.37 17.57
CA VAL A 31 -1.46 11.30 18.48
C VAL A 31 -0.33 10.43 18.99
N ASP A 32 -0.45 10.00 20.24
CA ASP A 32 0.36 8.95 20.85
C ASP A 32 -0.51 7.74 21.16
N PHE A 33 -0.11 6.57 20.69
CA PHE A 33 -0.75 5.31 21.02
C PHE A 33 -0.09 4.72 22.26
N LEU A 34 -0.50 5.22 23.44
CA LEU A 34 0.09 4.85 24.74
C LEU A 34 -0.04 3.36 25.07
N GLU A 35 -0.90 2.63 24.37
CA GLU A 35 -1.04 1.19 24.49
C GLU A 35 0.04 0.38 23.75
N THR A 36 0.93 1.01 22.98
CA THR A 36 1.95 0.32 22.18
C THR A 36 3.12 -0.17 23.03
N ALA A 37 3.91 -1.10 22.48
CA ALA A 37 5.08 -1.65 23.15
C ALA A 37 6.09 -0.56 23.57
N PHE A 38 6.22 0.49 22.77
CA PHE A 38 7.12 1.62 23.04
C PHE A 38 6.84 2.28 24.39
N PHE A 39 5.58 2.67 24.66
CA PHE A 39 5.19 3.33 25.90
C PHE A 39 4.94 2.35 27.05
N ARG A 40 4.59 1.10 26.75
CA ARG A 40 4.47 0.04 27.78
C ARG A 40 5.81 -0.33 28.38
N ALA A 41 6.89 -0.33 27.59
CA ALA A 41 8.24 -0.60 28.06
C ALA A 41 8.69 0.45 29.09
N ASP A 42 8.32 1.72 28.89
CA ASP A 42 8.56 2.81 29.84
C ASP A 42 7.57 3.96 29.59
N LYS A 43 6.69 4.20 30.57
CA LYS A 43 5.63 5.20 30.51
C LYS A 43 6.15 6.65 30.52
N SER A 44 7.41 6.86 30.85
CA SER A 44 8.04 8.18 30.82
C SER A 44 8.59 8.56 29.43
N ARG A 45 8.68 7.58 28.52
CA ARG A 45 9.14 7.80 27.15
C ARG A 45 8.27 8.80 26.41
N LYS A 46 8.94 9.56 25.54
CA LYS A 46 8.30 10.48 24.60
C LYS A 46 8.82 10.18 23.21
N LEU A 47 7.95 10.32 22.22
CA LEU A 47 8.38 10.30 20.83
C LEU A 47 9.28 11.52 20.57
N PRO A 48 10.35 11.37 19.75
CA PRO A 48 11.17 12.49 19.33
C PRO A 48 10.31 13.60 18.71
N THR A 49 10.59 14.84 19.06
CA THR A 49 9.93 16.00 18.46
C THR A 49 10.31 16.12 16.99
N PRO A 50 9.44 16.72 16.15
CA PRO A 50 9.80 17.01 14.75
C PRO A 50 11.12 17.77 14.58
N SER A 51 11.48 18.65 15.52
CA SER A 51 12.75 19.37 15.52
C SER A 51 13.96 18.46 15.78
N GLU A 52 13.85 17.51 16.71
CA GLU A 52 14.89 16.49 16.93
C GLU A 52 15.04 15.59 15.70
N VAL A 53 13.93 15.18 15.07
CA VAL A 53 13.96 14.40 13.82
C VAL A 53 14.68 15.17 12.72
N ARG A 54 14.31 16.43 12.49
CA ARG A 54 14.96 17.30 11.48
C ARG A 54 16.45 17.52 11.75
N SER A 55 16.85 17.63 13.02
CA SER A 55 18.26 17.85 13.37
C SER A 55 19.20 16.70 12.99
N ARG A 56 18.65 15.49 12.79
CA ARG A 56 19.40 14.29 12.35
C ARG A 56 19.37 14.08 10.83
N ALA A 57 18.60 14.89 10.09
CA ALA A 57 18.45 14.71 8.65
C ALA A 57 19.70 15.21 7.90
N PRO A 58 20.22 14.44 6.92
CA PRO A 58 21.49 14.75 6.26
C PRO A 58 21.47 15.99 5.37
N ASP A 59 20.31 16.51 4.94
CA ASP A 59 20.15 17.79 4.23
C ASP A 59 18.69 18.27 4.24
N SER A 60 18.45 19.57 3.97
CA SER A 60 17.14 20.25 4.04
C SER A 60 16.16 19.95 2.89
N GLY A 61 16.48 19.03 1.99
CA GLY A 61 15.57 18.68 0.90
C GLY A 61 14.39 17.88 1.46
N THR A 62 13.15 18.33 1.29
CA THR A 62 11.96 17.70 1.90
C THR A 62 11.17 16.79 0.95
N TYR A 63 11.70 16.58 -0.26
CA TYR A 63 10.99 15.95 -1.37
C TYR A 63 10.91 14.42 -1.32
N ARG A 64 11.73 13.75 -0.52
CA ARG A 64 11.68 12.28 -0.36
C ARG A 64 11.35 11.93 1.09
N PRO A 65 10.68 10.79 1.33
CA PRO A 65 10.50 10.31 2.67
C PRO A 65 11.87 10.00 3.29
N PHE A 66 12.18 10.64 4.41
CA PHE A 66 13.39 10.35 5.17
C PHE A 66 13.07 9.37 6.28
N LEU A 67 13.95 8.39 6.45
CA LEU A 67 13.97 7.50 7.59
C LEU A 67 15.05 8.00 8.54
N ILE A 68 14.66 8.28 9.78
CA ILE A 68 15.59 8.65 10.86
C ILE A 68 15.47 7.61 11.95
N TRP A 69 16.59 6.94 12.23
CA TRP A 69 16.65 5.89 13.25
C TRP A 69 17.01 6.50 14.61
N PHE A 70 16.26 6.06 15.62
CA PHE A 70 16.46 6.33 17.04
C PHE A 70 16.62 4.97 17.73
N THR A 71 17.80 4.37 17.60
CA THR A 71 18.12 3.07 18.20
C THR A 71 18.89 3.21 19.51
N GLU A 72 19.38 4.40 19.82
CA GLU A 72 20.09 4.67 21.07
C GLU A 72 19.16 4.50 22.29
N ASN A 73 19.75 4.19 23.45
CA ASN A 73 19.04 4.08 24.73
C ASN A 73 17.82 3.13 24.71
N GLY A 74 17.83 2.13 23.83
CA GLY A 74 16.75 1.14 23.70
C GLY A 74 15.44 1.69 23.16
N MET A 75 15.48 2.82 22.43
CA MET A 75 14.28 3.40 21.81
C MET A 75 13.73 2.53 20.67
N ASN A 76 14.60 1.88 19.89
CA ASN A 76 14.25 0.98 18.77
C ASN A 76 13.11 1.53 17.90
N LEU A 77 13.25 2.80 17.50
CA LEU A 77 12.25 3.56 16.77
C LEU A 77 12.84 3.99 15.43
N VAL A 78 12.03 3.97 14.38
CA VAL A 78 12.31 4.64 13.11
C VAL A 78 11.22 5.67 12.83
N VAL A 79 11.63 6.87 12.40
CA VAL A 79 10.70 7.94 12.03
C VAL A 79 10.73 8.12 10.52
N LYS A 80 9.59 7.84 9.88
CA LYS A 80 9.36 8.15 8.46
C LYS A 80 8.72 9.54 8.37
N TRP A 81 9.36 10.48 7.69
CA TRP A 81 8.84 11.85 7.64
C TRP A 81 9.11 12.57 6.32
N GLY A 82 8.31 13.59 6.02
CA GLY A 82 8.45 14.45 4.83
C GLY A 82 7.14 15.08 4.38
N ASP A 83 7.20 15.82 3.27
CA ASP A 83 6.05 16.58 2.73
C ASP A 83 5.03 15.67 2.00
N TYR A 84 5.47 14.48 1.58
CA TYR A 84 4.66 13.49 0.86
C TYR A 84 4.15 12.37 1.76
N ILE A 85 4.52 12.37 3.04
CA ILE A 85 4.02 11.39 4.00
C ILE A 85 2.60 11.78 4.40
N THR A 86 1.71 10.79 4.53
CA THR A 86 0.32 11.02 4.90
C THR A 86 -0.02 10.31 6.21
N ILE A 87 -0.98 10.87 6.96
CA ILE A 87 -1.57 10.17 8.11
C ILE A 87 -2.26 8.87 7.67
N ALA A 88 -2.74 8.80 6.42
CA ALA A 88 -3.38 7.59 5.90
C ALA A 88 -2.43 6.37 5.91
N GLU A 89 -1.13 6.54 5.64
CA GLU A 89 -0.16 5.47 5.81
C GLU A 89 -0.07 5.00 7.27
N GLY A 90 -0.01 5.94 8.23
CA GLY A 90 -0.03 5.62 9.67
C GLY A 90 -1.31 4.91 10.12
N GLN A 91 -2.46 5.30 9.56
CA GLN A 91 -3.76 4.66 9.81
C GLN A 91 -3.80 3.21 9.35
N VAL A 92 -3.09 2.87 8.28
CA VAL A 92 -2.98 1.48 7.80
C VAL A 92 -2.22 0.62 8.81
N TYR A 93 -1.03 1.07 9.27
CA TYR A 93 -0.30 0.35 10.33
C TYR A 93 -1.14 0.17 11.59
N TRP A 94 -1.84 1.23 12.01
CA TRP A 94 -2.71 1.18 13.18
C TRP A 94 -3.82 0.14 13.01
N MET A 95 -4.49 0.14 11.85
CA MET A 95 -5.57 -0.80 11.55
C MET A 95 -5.08 -2.25 11.50
N LEU A 96 -3.97 -2.50 10.82
CA LEU A 96 -3.37 -3.84 10.74
C LEU A 96 -3.06 -4.36 12.13
N LYS A 97 -2.49 -3.52 13.01
CA LYS A 97 -2.21 -3.89 14.40
C LYS A 97 -3.48 -4.15 15.22
N LYS A 98 -4.58 -3.45 14.94
CA LYS A 98 -5.84 -3.62 15.68
C LYS A 98 -6.68 -4.80 15.19
N LYS A 99 -6.62 -5.13 13.90
CA LYS A 99 -7.54 -6.08 13.25
C LYS A 99 -6.89 -7.35 12.72
N LEU A 100 -5.59 -7.31 12.39
CA LEU A 100 -4.88 -8.36 11.66
C LEU A 100 -3.46 -8.64 12.22
N LYS A 101 -3.21 -8.33 13.50
CA LYS A 101 -1.88 -8.41 14.13
C LYS A 101 -1.26 -9.82 14.08
N GLU A 102 -2.07 -10.85 14.21
CA GLU A 102 -1.59 -12.24 14.26
C GLU A 102 -1.48 -12.86 12.86
N GLU A 103 -2.00 -12.17 11.84
CA GLU A 103 -2.04 -12.65 10.46
C GLU A 103 -1.09 -11.89 9.53
N ILE A 104 -0.89 -10.59 9.74
CA ILE A 104 -0.04 -9.75 8.88
C ILE A 104 1.07 -9.10 9.73
N PRO A 105 2.33 -9.51 9.53
CA PRO A 105 3.44 -8.91 10.25
C PRO A 105 3.67 -7.49 9.72
N THR A 106 3.62 -6.51 10.61
CA THR A 106 3.90 -5.09 10.32
C THR A 106 4.56 -4.44 11.53
N PRO A 107 5.45 -3.44 11.32
CA PRO A 107 5.92 -2.58 12.38
C PRO A 107 4.76 -1.95 13.15
N GLU A 108 4.84 -1.93 14.48
CA GLU A 108 3.87 -1.19 15.28
C GLU A 108 4.05 0.34 15.10
N ILE A 109 2.96 1.04 14.80
CA ILE A 109 2.92 2.51 14.81
C ILE A 109 2.72 3.01 16.25
N TYR A 110 3.65 3.82 16.74
CA TYR A 110 3.62 4.41 18.09
C TYR A 110 2.86 5.73 18.14
N GLY A 111 2.76 6.42 17.00
CA GLY A 111 2.03 7.67 16.88
C GLY A 111 2.41 8.40 15.60
N TRP A 112 1.86 9.60 15.44
CA TRP A 112 2.25 10.51 14.37
C TRP A 112 2.14 11.98 14.79
N ARG A 113 2.79 12.85 14.01
CA ARG A 113 2.74 14.30 14.16
C ARG A 113 2.60 15.02 12.83
N THR A 114 1.98 16.19 12.86
CA THR A 114 2.02 17.19 11.78
C THR A 114 2.76 18.43 12.26
N GLN A 115 3.69 18.95 11.45
CA GLN A 115 4.27 20.25 11.72
C GLN A 115 4.85 20.87 10.45
N GLY A 116 4.46 22.10 10.13
CA GLY A 116 5.01 22.83 8.99
C GLY A 116 4.73 22.19 7.63
N GLY A 117 3.56 21.56 7.46
CA GLY A 117 3.20 20.84 6.23
C GLY A 117 3.79 19.43 6.11
N GLN A 118 4.58 18.99 7.10
CA GLN A 118 5.21 17.67 7.13
C GLN A 118 4.47 16.73 8.07
N VAL A 119 4.45 15.46 7.70
CA VAL A 119 3.98 14.37 8.55
C VAL A 119 5.15 13.54 9.03
N PHE A 120 5.09 13.09 10.29
CA PHE A 120 6.07 12.24 10.95
C PHE A 120 5.36 10.99 11.46
N LEU A 121 5.69 9.83 10.94
CA LEU A 121 5.20 8.53 11.39
C LEU A 121 6.26 7.86 12.26
N TYR A 122 5.90 7.48 13.48
CA TYR A 122 6.80 6.88 14.45
C TYR A 122 6.55 5.39 14.52
N LEU A 123 7.45 4.59 13.97
CA LEU A 123 7.28 3.16 13.74
C LEU A 123 8.31 2.36 14.54
N GLU A 124 7.93 1.14 14.91
CA GLU A 124 8.86 0.13 15.40
C GLU A 124 10.02 -0.08 14.43
N CYS A 125 11.25 -0.09 14.95
CA CYS A 125 12.43 -0.48 14.18
C CYS A 125 12.53 -2.02 14.17
N THR A 126 11.91 -2.66 13.18
CA THR A 126 11.95 -4.12 13.03
C THR A 126 13.35 -4.61 12.61
N ASP A 127 13.92 -5.55 13.37
CA ASP A 127 15.21 -6.16 13.03
C ASP A 127 15.04 -7.24 11.95
N GLY A 128 15.27 -6.83 10.70
CA GLY A 128 15.18 -7.69 9.53
C GLY A 128 16.20 -7.32 8.45
N LEU A 129 16.17 -8.09 7.37
CA LEU A 129 16.83 -7.76 6.10
C LEU A 129 15.74 -7.49 5.07
N GLN A 130 15.95 -6.52 4.20
CA GLN A 130 15.05 -6.36 3.05
C GLN A 130 15.22 -7.57 2.13
N LEU A 131 14.11 -8.04 1.56
CA LEU A 131 14.13 -9.17 0.63
C LEU A 131 15.06 -8.85 -0.56
N GLU A 132 15.08 -7.60 -1.04
CA GLU A 132 15.98 -7.14 -2.10
C GLU A 132 17.46 -7.45 -1.81
N GLU A 133 17.93 -7.18 -0.58
CA GLU A 133 19.33 -7.36 -0.18
C GLU A 133 19.80 -8.82 -0.24
N VAL A 134 18.87 -9.75 -0.03
CA VAL A 134 19.17 -11.18 0.02
C VAL A 134 18.60 -11.95 -1.17
N TYR A 135 17.90 -11.27 -2.09
CA TYR A 135 17.14 -11.90 -3.16
C TYR A 135 18.00 -12.80 -4.07
N GLY A 136 19.23 -12.37 -4.35
CA GLY A 136 20.19 -13.13 -5.15
C GLY A 136 20.74 -14.39 -4.47
N GLN A 137 20.54 -14.54 -3.16
CA GLN A 137 20.97 -15.69 -2.36
C GLN A 137 19.87 -16.75 -2.24
N LEU A 138 18.63 -16.39 -2.57
CA LEU A 138 17.46 -17.26 -2.44
C LEU A 138 17.30 -18.13 -3.69
N ASP A 139 17.07 -19.41 -3.48
CA ASP A 139 16.73 -20.31 -4.57
C ASP A 139 15.24 -20.17 -4.97
N HIS A 140 14.80 -20.98 -5.93
CA HIS A 140 13.42 -20.94 -6.38
C HIS A 140 12.44 -21.38 -5.29
N SER A 141 12.79 -22.38 -4.48
CA SER A 141 11.95 -22.89 -3.40
C SER A 141 11.77 -21.85 -2.30
N ASP A 142 12.84 -21.17 -1.90
CA ASP A 142 12.80 -20.08 -0.91
C ASP A 142 11.85 -18.96 -1.37
N LYS A 143 11.99 -18.53 -2.63
CA LYS A 143 11.15 -17.47 -3.20
C LYS A 143 9.68 -17.88 -3.29
N MET A 144 9.39 -19.14 -3.61
CA MET A 144 8.03 -19.69 -3.60
C MET A 144 7.45 -19.73 -2.18
N GLU A 145 8.22 -20.14 -1.18
CA GLU A 145 7.77 -20.15 0.22
C GLU A 145 7.45 -18.74 0.72
N LEU A 146 8.29 -17.76 0.40
CA LEU A 146 8.05 -16.35 0.73
C LEU A 146 6.80 -15.81 0.01
N ALA A 147 6.63 -16.10 -1.29
CA ALA A 147 5.43 -15.70 -2.03
C ALA A 147 4.16 -16.35 -1.45
N GLY A 148 4.24 -17.60 -1.02
CA GLY A 148 3.16 -18.29 -0.30
C GLY A 148 2.80 -17.64 1.05
N GLN A 149 3.76 -17.01 1.73
CA GLN A 149 3.47 -16.19 2.92
C GLN A 149 2.73 -14.90 2.52
N ILE A 150 3.16 -14.22 1.44
CA ILE A 150 2.45 -13.04 0.91
C ILE A 150 1.00 -13.39 0.51
N LYS A 151 0.77 -14.54 -0.10
CA LYS A 151 -0.58 -15.05 -0.43
C LYS A 151 -1.49 -15.10 0.80
N LYS A 152 -0.97 -15.60 1.94
CA LYS A 152 -1.71 -15.66 3.21
C LYS A 152 -2.05 -14.26 3.74
N PHE A 153 -1.10 -13.32 3.64
CA PHE A 153 -1.32 -11.93 4.06
C PHE A 153 -2.37 -11.24 3.18
N LYS A 154 -2.32 -11.46 1.87
CA LYS A 154 -3.34 -11.00 0.91
C LYS A 154 -4.73 -11.59 1.22
N ALA A 155 -4.81 -12.88 1.52
CA ALA A 155 -6.06 -13.50 1.94
C ALA A 155 -6.62 -12.86 3.23
N ALA A 156 -5.74 -12.52 4.18
CA ALA A 156 -6.13 -11.80 5.40
C ALA A 156 -6.63 -10.38 5.11
N LEU A 157 -5.96 -9.62 4.21
CA LEU A 157 -6.45 -8.31 3.74
C LEU A 157 -7.80 -8.43 3.02
N GLY A 158 -8.01 -9.49 2.24
CA GLY A 158 -9.26 -9.75 1.51
C GLY A 158 -10.48 -9.98 2.41
N ARG A 159 -10.28 -10.22 3.71
CA ARG A 159 -11.36 -10.25 4.71
C ARG A 159 -11.88 -8.86 5.07
N LEU A 160 -11.09 -7.81 4.84
CA LEU A 160 -11.47 -6.43 5.08
C LEU A 160 -12.47 -5.98 4.02
N TYR A 161 -13.53 -5.29 4.43
CA TYR A 161 -14.50 -4.74 3.49
C TYR A 161 -15.09 -3.42 3.97
N GLN A 162 -15.61 -2.66 3.00
CA GLN A 162 -16.31 -1.42 3.24
C GLN A 162 -17.82 -1.66 3.35
N ASP A 163 -18.50 -0.80 4.11
CA ASP A 163 -19.96 -0.75 4.09
C ASP A 163 -20.44 -0.53 2.64
N PRO A 164 -21.34 -1.38 2.09
CA PRO A 164 -21.88 -1.21 0.76
C PRO A 164 -22.45 0.18 0.47
N GLN A 165 -22.94 0.90 1.47
CA GLN A 165 -23.50 2.24 1.34
C GLN A 165 -22.44 3.36 1.36
N GLU A 166 -21.25 3.07 1.90
CA GLU A 166 -20.15 4.03 2.05
C GLU A 166 -18.95 3.65 1.19
N ARG A 167 -19.14 2.88 0.11
CA ARG A 167 -18.04 2.44 -0.75
C ARG A 167 -17.33 3.61 -1.42
N PHE A 168 -16.01 3.52 -1.43
CA PHE A 168 -15.15 4.40 -2.19
C PHE A 168 -13.86 3.70 -2.67
N LEU A 169 -13.17 4.34 -3.61
CA LEU A 169 -11.79 4.08 -3.99
C LEU A 169 -10.95 5.26 -3.52
N GLY A 170 -10.01 5.01 -2.62
CA GLY A 170 -9.22 6.02 -1.93
C GLY A 170 -8.28 5.36 -0.92
N SER A 171 -7.43 6.15 -0.25
CA SER A 171 -6.70 5.67 0.93
C SER A 171 -7.67 5.22 2.02
N ILE A 172 -7.15 4.48 3.01
CA ILE A 172 -7.97 3.73 3.98
C ILE A 172 -9.05 4.54 4.71
N GLY A 173 -8.81 5.84 4.97
CA GLY A 173 -9.74 6.75 5.65
C GLY A 173 -10.59 7.63 4.72
N GLY A 174 -10.67 7.30 3.42
CA GLY A 174 -11.44 8.08 2.44
C GLY A 174 -10.67 9.23 1.79
N GLN A 175 -9.36 9.33 1.99
CA GLN A 175 -8.51 10.32 1.33
C GLN A 175 -8.19 9.92 -0.13
N PRO A 176 -7.66 10.83 -0.97
CA PRO A 176 -7.29 10.51 -2.35
C PRO A 176 -6.31 9.34 -2.47
N LEU A 177 -6.38 8.60 -3.58
CA LEU A 177 -5.42 7.54 -3.92
C LEU A 177 -3.99 8.09 -3.97
N GLN A 178 -3.04 7.29 -3.48
CA GLN A 178 -1.63 7.66 -3.35
C GLN A 178 -0.70 6.77 -4.21
N ASP A 179 -1.25 5.85 -5.02
CA ASP A 179 -0.43 5.08 -5.95
C ASP A 179 0.29 6.03 -6.91
N VAL A 180 1.58 5.78 -7.16
CA VAL A 180 2.41 6.58 -8.07
C VAL A 180 1.85 6.64 -9.49
N VAL A 181 0.98 5.70 -9.88
CA VAL A 181 0.26 5.75 -11.16
C VAL A 181 -0.76 6.90 -11.18
N CYS A 182 -1.27 7.32 -10.02
CA CYS A 182 -2.19 8.44 -9.84
C CYS A 182 -1.46 9.78 -9.55
N GLU A 183 -0.21 9.73 -9.10
CA GLU A 183 0.55 10.91 -8.62
C GLU A 183 0.91 11.97 -9.68
N PRO A 184 1.42 11.64 -10.90
CA PRO A 184 1.91 12.62 -11.88
C PRO A 184 0.91 13.69 -12.27
N TYR A 185 -0.37 13.44 -12.00
CA TYR A 185 -1.44 14.38 -12.31
C TYR A 185 -1.99 15.11 -11.10
N LYS A 186 -1.76 14.68 -9.84
CA LYS A 186 -2.40 15.19 -8.61
C LYS A 186 -3.92 15.45 -8.69
N LYS A 187 -4.54 15.06 -9.80
CA LYS A 187 -5.90 15.33 -10.26
C LYS A 187 -6.68 14.04 -10.42
N ILE A 188 -6.03 12.86 -10.43
CA ILE A 188 -6.70 11.58 -10.14
C ILE A 188 -6.88 11.50 -8.61
N SER A 189 -7.54 12.51 -8.04
CA SER A 189 -7.80 12.61 -6.62
C SER A 189 -9.15 11.97 -6.33
N GLY A 190 -9.11 10.80 -5.71
CA GLY A 190 -10.27 10.23 -5.03
C GLY A 190 -10.73 11.08 -3.82
N PRO A 191 -11.68 10.59 -3.01
CA PRO A 191 -12.28 9.28 -3.13
C PRO A 191 -13.27 9.18 -4.30
N HIS A 192 -13.20 8.11 -5.08
CA HIS A 192 -14.18 7.81 -6.13
C HIS A 192 -15.28 6.90 -5.60
N LYS A 193 -16.55 7.13 -5.94
CA LYS A 193 -17.64 6.25 -5.49
C LYS A 193 -17.70 4.92 -6.25
N THR A 194 -17.27 4.92 -7.50
CA THR A 194 -17.34 3.75 -8.39
C THR A 194 -16.05 3.59 -9.17
N ILE A 195 -15.78 2.34 -9.58
CA ILE A 195 -14.64 2.00 -10.44
C ILE A 195 -14.73 2.77 -11.77
N SER A 196 -15.90 2.82 -12.40
CA SER A 196 -16.13 3.62 -13.62
C SER A 196 -15.75 5.09 -13.44
N SER A 197 -16.07 5.70 -12.29
CA SER A 197 -15.72 7.11 -12.06
C SER A 197 -14.22 7.35 -11.92
N LEU A 198 -13.45 6.35 -11.43
CA LEU A 198 -11.99 6.36 -11.45
C LEU A 198 -11.47 6.26 -12.88
N HIS A 199 -11.96 5.27 -13.64
CA HIS A 199 -11.54 5.06 -15.03
C HIS A 199 -11.87 6.27 -15.93
N ASP A 200 -13.06 6.87 -15.77
CA ASP A 200 -13.44 8.08 -16.50
C ASP A 200 -12.47 9.23 -16.20
N GLN A 201 -11.99 9.35 -14.96
CA GLN A 201 -11.02 10.38 -14.58
C GLN A 201 -9.65 10.13 -15.20
N ILE A 202 -9.17 8.87 -15.18
CA ILE A 202 -7.94 8.46 -15.86
C ILE A 202 -8.02 8.84 -17.35
N LEU A 203 -9.12 8.49 -18.03
CA LEU A 203 -9.31 8.79 -19.44
C LEU A 203 -9.39 10.30 -19.72
N ARG A 204 -10.03 11.08 -18.84
CA ARG A 204 -10.06 12.56 -18.94
C ARG A 204 -8.66 13.18 -18.80
N GLU A 205 -7.85 12.71 -17.85
CA GLU A 205 -6.50 13.24 -17.65
C GLU A 205 -5.57 12.89 -18.82
N ILE A 206 -5.68 11.68 -19.39
CA ILE A 206 -4.97 11.30 -20.62
C ILE A 206 -5.33 12.26 -21.77
N ALA A 207 -6.63 12.46 -22.00
CA ALA A 207 -7.11 13.31 -23.08
C ALA A 207 -6.67 14.78 -22.90
N THR A 208 -6.60 15.26 -21.66
CA THR A 208 -6.17 16.63 -21.34
C THR A 208 -4.67 16.81 -21.52
N THR A 209 -3.87 15.81 -21.16
CA THR A 209 -2.40 15.94 -21.14
C THR A 209 -1.78 15.72 -22.52
N PHE A 210 -2.38 14.86 -23.34
CA PHE A 210 -1.83 14.51 -24.65
C PHE A 210 -2.88 14.66 -25.76
N PRO A 211 -3.32 15.89 -26.09
CA PRO A 211 -4.37 16.13 -27.09
C PRO A 211 -3.96 15.65 -28.50
N ASP A 212 -2.66 15.59 -28.80
CA ASP A 212 -2.14 15.16 -30.11
C ASP A 212 -1.94 13.63 -30.23
N ARG A 213 -2.02 12.88 -29.11
CA ARG A 213 -2.04 11.41 -29.13
C ARG A 213 -3.46 10.96 -29.47
N ASP A 214 -3.78 11.00 -30.76
CA ASP A 214 -5.07 10.63 -31.39
C ASP A 214 -6.32 10.82 -30.48
N PRO A 215 -7.00 11.97 -30.55
CA PRO A 215 -8.28 12.21 -29.88
C PRO A 215 -9.35 11.14 -30.15
N GLN A 216 -9.22 10.37 -31.24
CA GLN A 216 -10.17 9.33 -31.65
C GLN A 216 -9.82 7.93 -31.13
N ASN A 217 -8.67 7.71 -30.49
CA ASN A 217 -8.27 6.38 -30.01
C ASN A 217 -7.77 6.25 -28.54
N PRO A 218 -8.25 7.02 -27.55
CA PRO A 218 -8.32 6.55 -26.15
C PRO A 218 -9.45 5.51 -25.94
N ARG A 219 -10.29 5.28 -26.97
CA ARG A 219 -11.53 4.49 -26.94
C ARG A 219 -11.36 2.95 -26.92
N LYS A 220 -10.17 2.42 -26.63
CA LYS A 220 -9.94 0.96 -26.55
C LYS A 220 -9.26 0.49 -25.26
N ILE A 221 -9.00 1.39 -24.30
CA ILE A 221 -8.54 0.95 -22.97
C ILE A 221 -9.76 0.35 -22.26
N ASN A 222 -9.91 -0.96 -22.39
CA ASN A 222 -11.02 -1.70 -21.78
C ASN A 222 -10.68 -1.98 -20.32
N LEU A 223 -10.89 -0.99 -19.45
CA LEU A 223 -10.75 -1.15 -18.01
C LEU A 223 -11.99 -1.84 -17.43
N PRO A 224 -11.84 -2.85 -16.57
CA PRO A 224 -12.98 -3.62 -16.09
C PRO A 224 -13.70 -2.88 -14.95
N ASP A 225 -14.87 -2.32 -15.25
CA ASP A 225 -15.71 -1.60 -14.27
C ASP A 225 -16.42 -2.50 -13.25
N HIS A 226 -16.62 -3.78 -13.60
CA HIS A 226 -17.44 -4.72 -12.84
C HIS A 226 -16.59 -5.72 -12.04
N VAL A 227 -15.63 -5.21 -11.29
CA VAL A 227 -14.80 -6.00 -10.36
C VAL A 227 -15.01 -5.53 -8.92
N SER A 228 -14.46 -6.25 -7.95
CA SER A 228 -14.54 -5.86 -6.54
C SER A 228 -13.58 -4.70 -6.23
N ILE A 229 -13.93 -3.93 -5.20
CA ILE A 229 -13.03 -2.96 -4.56
C ILE A 229 -12.42 -3.67 -3.34
N VAL A 230 -11.10 -3.71 -3.27
CA VAL A 230 -10.35 -4.43 -2.22
C VAL A 230 -9.26 -3.54 -1.65
N LEU A 231 -8.84 -3.80 -0.41
CA LEU A 231 -7.69 -3.12 0.17
C LEU A 231 -6.41 -3.76 -0.37
N SER A 232 -5.54 -2.96 -0.97
CA SER A 232 -4.28 -3.37 -1.58
C SER A 232 -3.10 -2.59 -1.02
N HIS A 233 -1.93 -3.21 -1.02
CA HIS A 233 -0.68 -2.55 -0.64
C HIS A 233 -0.15 -1.67 -1.78
N CYS A 234 -0.31 -2.14 -3.02
CA CYS A 234 0.08 -1.48 -4.27
C CYS A 234 1.60 -1.28 -4.46
N ASP A 235 2.45 -1.83 -3.59
CA ASP A 235 3.92 -1.71 -3.70
C ASP A 235 4.65 -2.87 -3.01
N LEU A 236 4.27 -4.12 -3.34
CA LEU A 236 4.88 -5.35 -2.81
C LEU A 236 6.26 -5.66 -3.43
N ASP A 237 7.06 -4.62 -3.62
CA ASP A 237 8.44 -4.72 -4.09
C ASP A 237 9.35 -5.39 -3.03
N PRO A 238 10.38 -6.17 -3.41
CA PRO A 238 11.30 -6.78 -2.46
C PRO A 238 11.92 -5.82 -1.42
N LYS A 239 12.10 -4.54 -1.73
CA LYS A 239 12.61 -3.55 -0.75
C LYS A 239 11.63 -3.27 0.40
N ASN A 240 10.34 -3.56 0.18
CA ASN A 240 9.23 -3.32 1.11
C ASN A 240 8.84 -4.58 1.92
N ILE A 241 9.60 -5.67 1.76
CA ILE A 241 9.38 -6.93 2.48
C ILE A 241 10.59 -7.19 3.35
N LEU A 242 10.41 -7.20 4.67
CA LEU A 242 11.46 -7.59 5.61
C LEU A 242 11.38 -9.09 5.90
N VAL A 243 12.54 -9.75 5.83
CA VAL A 243 12.70 -11.17 6.14
C VAL A 243 13.63 -11.39 7.33
N SER A 244 13.45 -12.52 8.02
CA SER A 244 14.33 -12.95 9.11
C SER A 244 15.80 -13.03 8.66
N ARG A 245 16.73 -12.82 9.58
CA ARG A 245 18.17 -12.99 9.31
C ARG A 245 18.57 -14.47 9.18
N THR A 246 17.82 -15.35 9.84
CA THR A 246 18.07 -16.79 9.89
C THR A 246 17.33 -17.54 8.80
N ASN A 247 17.91 -18.66 8.36
CA ASN A 247 17.27 -19.61 7.44
C ASN A 247 16.44 -20.66 8.22
N PRO A 248 15.32 -21.17 7.66
CA PRO A 248 14.65 -20.67 6.46
C PRO A 248 14.11 -19.26 6.67
N ARG A 249 14.18 -18.44 5.62
CA ARG A 249 13.77 -17.03 5.67
C ARG A 249 12.25 -16.94 5.81
N LYS A 250 11.78 -16.10 6.72
CA LYS A 250 10.35 -15.82 6.91
C LYS A 250 10.08 -14.34 6.77
N VAL A 251 8.93 -13.97 6.22
CA VAL A 251 8.49 -12.58 6.19
C VAL A 251 8.16 -12.16 7.62
N ILE A 252 8.84 -11.13 8.11
CA ILE A 252 8.69 -10.61 9.48
C ILE A 252 8.08 -9.21 9.52
N ALA A 253 7.98 -8.53 8.37
CA ALA A 253 7.23 -7.28 8.25
C ALA A 253 6.96 -6.93 6.77
N LEU A 254 5.75 -6.44 6.48
CA LEU A 254 5.47 -5.64 5.30
C LEU A 254 5.55 -4.16 5.69
N ILE A 255 6.31 -3.38 4.92
CA ILE A 255 6.56 -1.96 5.18
C ILE A 255 6.20 -1.11 3.97
N ASP A 256 6.20 0.21 4.16
CA ASP A 256 5.94 1.20 3.13
C ASP A 256 4.53 1.15 2.51
N TRP A 257 3.52 1.36 3.34
CA TRP A 257 2.10 1.32 2.96
C TRP A 257 1.60 2.64 2.33
N HIS A 258 2.47 3.53 1.85
CA HIS A 258 2.07 4.87 1.39
C HIS A 258 1.11 4.83 0.19
N GLN A 259 1.27 3.86 -0.73
CA GLN A 259 0.38 3.69 -1.90
C GLN A 259 -0.90 2.91 -1.59
N SER A 260 -1.01 2.37 -0.38
CA SER A 260 -2.10 1.47 -0.03
C SER A 260 -3.46 2.17 0.03
N GLY A 261 -4.52 1.39 -0.19
CA GLY A 261 -5.87 1.92 -0.29
C GLY A 261 -6.84 0.94 -0.91
N TRP A 262 -8.05 1.42 -1.14
CA TRP A 262 -9.13 0.71 -1.78
C TRP A 262 -9.05 0.88 -3.30
N TYR A 263 -8.68 -0.18 -4.00
CA TYR A 263 -8.47 -0.21 -5.45
C TYR A 263 -9.35 -1.27 -6.12
N PRO A 264 -9.52 -1.23 -7.46
CA PRO A 264 -10.08 -2.36 -8.20
C PRO A 264 -9.23 -3.62 -7.98
N SER A 265 -9.85 -4.79 -7.91
CA SER A 265 -9.15 -6.05 -7.57
C SER A 265 -7.98 -6.40 -8.49
N TYR A 266 -7.96 -5.90 -9.73
CA TYR A 266 -6.87 -6.15 -10.67
C TYR A 266 -5.62 -5.28 -10.44
N TRP A 267 -5.73 -4.23 -9.62
CA TRP A 267 -4.73 -3.18 -9.54
C TRP A 267 -3.39 -3.69 -9.01
N GLU A 268 -3.41 -4.43 -7.91
CA GLU A 268 -2.19 -4.99 -7.30
C GLU A 268 -1.52 -6.03 -8.19
N TRP A 269 -2.31 -6.87 -8.85
CA TRP A 269 -1.81 -7.82 -9.84
C TRP A 269 -1.13 -7.11 -11.01
N CYS A 270 -1.74 -6.04 -11.54
CA CYS A 270 -1.15 -5.26 -12.61
C CYS A 270 0.13 -4.55 -12.16
N LYS A 271 0.13 -3.94 -10.96
CA LYS A 271 1.31 -3.29 -10.36
C LYS A 271 2.46 -4.27 -10.17
N ALA A 272 2.22 -5.42 -9.54
CA ALA A 272 3.23 -6.45 -9.34
C ALA A 272 3.87 -6.88 -10.68
N LYS A 273 3.06 -7.05 -11.73
CA LYS A 273 3.56 -7.42 -13.05
C LYS A 273 4.30 -6.28 -13.77
N TRP A 274 3.83 -5.04 -13.60
CA TRP A 274 4.35 -3.85 -14.26
C TRP A 274 5.73 -3.46 -13.71
N CYS A 275 5.87 -3.29 -12.39
CA CYS A 275 7.09 -2.79 -11.76
C CYS A 275 7.86 -3.81 -10.92
N GLY A 276 7.31 -4.99 -10.61
CA GLY A 276 7.92 -5.93 -9.66
C GLY A 276 9.05 -6.82 -10.20
N GLY A 277 9.54 -6.62 -11.43
CA GLY A 277 10.65 -7.40 -11.99
C GLY A 277 10.38 -8.91 -12.05
N GLU A 278 11.39 -9.74 -11.79
CA GLU A 278 11.23 -11.20 -11.69
C GLU A 278 10.29 -11.58 -10.52
N TRP A 279 10.49 -10.97 -9.36
CA TRP A 279 9.70 -11.22 -8.15
C TRP A 279 8.21 -11.06 -8.41
N GLY A 280 7.81 -9.91 -8.94
CA GLY A 280 6.43 -9.59 -9.25
C GLY A 280 5.83 -10.50 -10.31
N ARG A 281 6.56 -10.75 -11.41
CA ARG A 281 6.04 -11.51 -12.56
C ARG A 281 5.96 -13.01 -12.31
N LYS A 282 6.95 -13.59 -11.65
CA LYS A 282 7.09 -15.05 -11.50
C LYS A 282 6.61 -15.55 -10.15
N TYR A 283 6.72 -14.75 -9.09
CA TYR A 283 6.41 -15.22 -7.74
C TYR A 283 5.12 -14.59 -7.22
N LEU A 284 4.95 -13.27 -7.30
CA LEU A 284 3.71 -12.66 -6.84
C LEU A 284 2.52 -13.00 -7.75
N VAL A 285 2.65 -12.79 -9.06
CA VAL A 285 1.55 -13.03 -10.01
C VAL A 285 1.16 -14.52 -10.09
N GLU A 286 2.14 -15.42 -10.11
CA GLU A 286 1.86 -16.86 -10.28
C GLU A 286 1.41 -17.52 -8.96
N GLU A 287 2.02 -17.17 -7.83
CA GLU A 287 1.73 -17.84 -6.55
C GLU A 287 0.81 -17.03 -5.63
N ALA A 288 1.02 -15.71 -5.51
CA ALA A 288 0.35 -14.90 -4.49
C ALA A 288 -0.94 -14.22 -4.95
N LEU A 289 -1.09 -13.96 -6.25
CA LEU A 289 -2.14 -13.11 -6.84
C LEU A 289 -2.99 -13.85 -7.91
N GLU A 290 -3.05 -15.18 -7.85
CA GLU A 290 -3.70 -16.04 -8.86
C GLU A 290 -5.08 -15.57 -9.36
N ASN A 291 -5.32 -15.71 -10.68
CA ASN A 291 -6.52 -15.76 -11.55
C ASN A 291 -7.87 -15.07 -11.20
N GLN A 292 -8.12 -14.63 -9.97
CA GLN A 292 -9.33 -13.91 -9.56
C GLN A 292 -9.11 -12.40 -9.43
N GLU A 293 -7.85 -11.96 -9.45
CA GLU A 293 -7.51 -10.54 -9.28
C GLU A 293 -7.34 -9.83 -10.64
N GLY A 294 -6.59 -10.38 -11.61
CA GLY A 294 -6.34 -9.74 -12.91
C GLY A 294 -6.23 -10.69 -14.10
N SER A 295 -6.11 -10.14 -15.30
CA SER A 295 -5.92 -10.87 -16.57
C SER A 295 -4.93 -10.16 -17.48
N GLU A 296 -4.42 -10.86 -18.50
CA GLU A 296 -3.57 -10.24 -19.53
C GLU A 296 -4.24 -9.05 -20.25
N ALA A 297 -5.57 -9.06 -20.38
CA ALA A 297 -6.29 -7.93 -20.95
C ALA A 297 -6.28 -6.73 -20.00
N ASP A 298 -6.49 -6.97 -18.69
CA ASP A 298 -6.41 -5.94 -17.66
C ASP A 298 -4.99 -5.37 -17.59
N PHE A 299 -3.96 -6.23 -17.70
CA PHE A 299 -2.56 -5.78 -17.74
C PHE A 299 -2.28 -4.86 -18.91
N ARG A 300 -2.70 -5.25 -20.12
CA ARG A 300 -2.48 -4.43 -21.32
C ARG A 300 -3.16 -3.08 -21.18
N ALA A 301 -4.42 -3.07 -20.74
CA ALA A 301 -5.15 -1.84 -20.46
C ALA A 301 -4.41 -0.98 -19.42
N PHE A 302 -3.90 -1.60 -18.34
CA PHE A 302 -3.13 -0.94 -17.30
C PHE A 302 -1.86 -0.27 -17.84
N VAL A 303 -1.04 -1.02 -18.57
CA VAL A 303 0.19 -0.51 -19.19
C VAL A 303 -0.10 0.59 -20.22
N ASP A 304 -1.18 0.44 -21.00
CA ASP A 304 -1.56 1.43 -22.00
C ASP A 304 -1.89 2.76 -21.33
N PHE A 305 -2.73 2.76 -20.28
CA PHE A 305 -3.10 4.00 -19.62
C PHE A 305 -1.92 4.59 -18.83
N THR A 306 -1.09 3.79 -18.15
CA THR A 306 0.07 4.32 -17.40
C THR A 306 1.09 4.97 -18.32
N ARG A 307 1.40 4.36 -19.47
CA ARG A 307 2.24 4.95 -20.51
C ARG A 307 1.61 6.23 -21.07
N LEU A 308 0.31 6.24 -21.30
CA LEU A 308 -0.40 7.41 -21.79
C LEU A 308 -0.42 8.53 -20.75
N LEU A 309 -0.39 8.21 -19.47
CA LEU A 309 -0.17 9.10 -18.34
C LEU A 309 1.31 9.45 -18.12
N GLY A 310 2.23 9.07 -19.02
CA GLY A 310 3.64 9.40 -18.89
C GLY A 310 4.31 8.84 -17.61
N VAL A 311 3.69 7.85 -16.98
CA VAL A 311 4.27 7.12 -15.85
C VAL A 311 5.22 6.09 -16.45
N CYS A 312 6.52 6.31 -16.32
CA CYS A 312 7.58 5.45 -16.84
C CYS A 312 8.27 4.71 -15.69
#